data_AF-A0A4V3AR69-F1
#
_entry.id   AF-A0A4V3AR69-F1
#
_cell.length_a   1.000
_cell.length_b   1.000
_cell.length_c   1.000
_cell.angle_alpha   90.00
_cell.angle_beta   90.00
_cell.angle_gamma   90.00
#
_symmetry.space_group_name_H-M   'P 1'
#
loop_
_entity.id
_entity.type
_entity.pdbx_description
1 polymer ?
#
loop_
_entity_poly.entity_id
_entity_poly.type
_entity_poly.pdbx_seq_one_letter_code
_entity_poly.pdbx_strand_id
1 'polypeptide(L)'
;MNLSKRKYAIIAGLSLILMAVLAGYAYGFVYGSLVFPQEGQKTLEAIQKSIGTFKSGIAAWVGILILDILVAWALHLFFKEVQPRLSLATALIRILYSGVLGLAIYHQLAVLSILDGGGTASQVMQELKAFESIWSNGLIIFGLHLIGLGFLGWKAEFVPKFWGVLLIFAGICYSAIHLAKALFPEQIDQIISIEQVLSLPMAFAEIGLAIWLIWKGGRIPSHIKNLSQ
;
A
#
# COMPACT_ATOMS: atom_id res chain seq x y z
N MET A 1 7.91 -26.92 -15.32
CA MET A 1 7.86 -25.51 -15.74
C MET A 1 6.41 -25.03 -15.62
N ASN A 2 6.10 -23.99 -14.84
CA ASN A 2 4.79 -23.33 -14.92
C ASN A 2 5.04 -21.88 -15.34
N LEU A 3 5.23 -21.64 -16.65
CA LEU A 3 5.51 -20.32 -17.25
C LEU A 3 4.56 -19.23 -16.73
N SER A 4 3.33 -19.62 -16.38
CA SER A 4 2.31 -18.81 -15.75
C SER A 4 2.75 -18.22 -14.39
N LYS A 5 3.26 -19.03 -13.45
CA LYS A 5 3.67 -18.55 -12.11
C LYS A 5 4.80 -17.53 -12.16
N ARG A 6 5.79 -17.75 -13.02
CA ARG A 6 6.92 -16.81 -13.17
C ARG A 6 6.43 -15.46 -13.68
N LYS A 7 5.51 -15.46 -14.65
CA LYS A 7 4.90 -14.23 -15.19
C LYS A 7 4.16 -13.47 -14.08
N TYR A 8 3.33 -14.15 -13.29
CA TYR A 8 2.59 -13.52 -12.20
C TYR A 8 3.49 -12.97 -11.09
N ALA A 9 4.59 -13.67 -10.76
CA ALA A 9 5.57 -13.17 -9.81
C ALA A 9 6.23 -11.88 -10.27
N ILE A 10 6.66 -11.81 -11.55
CA ILE A 10 7.26 -10.60 -12.11
C ILE A 10 6.26 -9.44 -12.12
N ILE A 11 5.02 -9.69 -12.56
CA ILE A 11 3.97 -8.66 -12.57
C ILE A 11 3.73 -8.14 -11.15
N ALA A 12 3.51 -9.03 -10.18
CA ALA A 12 3.28 -8.62 -8.79
C ALA A 12 4.47 -7.83 -8.23
N GLY A 13 5.70 -8.34 -8.41
CA GLY A 13 6.89 -7.70 -7.89
C GLY A 13 7.17 -6.33 -8.50
N LEU A 14 7.10 -6.19 -9.83
CA LEU A 14 7.30 -4.89 -10.49
C LEU A 14 6.23 -3.88 -10.09
N SER A 15 4.96 -4.31 -10.02
CA SER A 15 3.87 -3.45 -9.57
C SER A 15 4.06 -2.97 -8.13
N LEU A 16 4.49 -3.85 -7.22
CA LEU A 16 4.79 -3.47 -5.82
C LEU A 16 5.92 -2.44 -5.72
N ILE A 17 7.00 -2.60 -6.52
CA ILE A 17 8.09 -1.60 -6.56
C ILE A 17 7.59 -0.26 -7.10
N LEU A 18 6.82 -0.27 -8.19
CA LEU A 18 6.26 0.95 -8.75
C LEU A 18 5.31 1.64 -7.77
N MET A 19 4.48 0.89 -7.04
CA MET A 19 3.63 1.42 -5.97
C MET A 19 4.45 2.12 -4.88
N ALA A 20 5.55 1.53 -4.42
CA ALA A 20 6.40 2.14 -3.41
C ALA A 20 6.99 3.48 -3.89
N VAL A 21 7.44 3.55 -5.15
CA VAL A 21 7.93 4.79 -5.76
C VAL A 21 6.82 5.84 -5.85
N LEU A 22 5.63 5.46 -6.32
CA LEU A 22 4.49 6.36 -6.41
C LEU A 22 4.03 6.85 -5.03
N ALA A 23 4.04 6.00 -4.01
CA ALA A 23 3.67 6.37 -2.64
C ALA A 23 4.68 7.35 -2.03
N GLY A 24 5.99 7.10 -2.23
CA GLY A 24 7.05 8.02 -1.81
C GLY A 24 6.93 9.39 -2.51
N TYR A 25 6.55 9.41 -3.79
CA TYR A 25 6.27 10.65 -4.50
C TYR A 25 4.99 11.34 -4.01
N ALA A 26 3.86 10.63 -3.96
CA ALA A 26 2.55 11.21 -3.68
C ALA A 26 2.41 11.67 -2.22
N TYR A 27 2.79 10.83 -1.26
CA TYR A 27 2.68 11.14 0.16
C TYR A 27 3.95 11.79 0.70
N GLY A 28 5.12 11.20 0.42
CA GLY A 28 6.39 11.70 0.95
C GLY A 28 6.76 13.08 0.40
N PHE A 29 6.69 13.26 -0.92
CA PHE A 29 7.08 14.52 -1.57
C PHE A 29 5.91 15.49 -1.77
N VAL A 30 4.87 15.11 -2.52
CA VAL A 30 3.77 16.03 -2.86
C VAL A 30 3.00 16.44 -1.61
N TYR A 31 2.45 15.49 -0.86
CA TYR A 31 1.70 15.79 0.36
C TYR A 31 2.60 16.48 1.40
N GLY A 32 3.80 15.94 1.65
CA GLY A 32 4.75 16.50 2.61
C GLY A 32 5.30 17.91 2.29
N SER A 33 5.26 18.34 1.02
CA SER A 33 5.69 19.70 0.62
C SER A 33 4.55 20.72 0.55
N LEU A 34 3.30 20.26 0.44
CA LEU A 34 2.14 21.12 0.23
C LEU A 34 1.22 21.23 1.44
N VAL A 35 1.21 20.23 2.33
CA VAL A 35 0.27 20.18 3.46
C VAL A 35 0.99 20.47 4.77
N PHE A 36 0.52 21.52 5.45
CA PHE A 36 1.00 21.97 6.76
C PHE A 36 -0.15 21.79 7.77
N PRO A 37 -0.17 20.70 8.57
CA PRO A 37 -1.33 20.28 9.36
C PRO A 37 -1.91 21.35 10.31
N GLN A 38 -1.05 22.23 10.83
CA GLN A 38 -1.41 23.31 11.76
C GLN A 38 -1.54 24.69 11.09
N GLU A 39 -1.21 24.81 9.81
CA GLU A 39 -1.19 26.08 9.07
C GLU A 39 -2.07 25.97 7.82
N GLY A 40 -3.40 25.99 8.02
CA GLY A 40 -4.37 25.79 6.93
C GLY A 40 -4.25 26.83 5.82
N GLN A 41 -4.02 28.10 6.16
CA GLN A 41 -3.86 29.17 5.17
C GLN A 41 -2.61 28.96 4.30
N LYS A 42 -1.51 28.55 4.92
CA LYS A 42 -0.27 28.21 4.21
C LYS A 42 -0.43 27.00 3.31
N THR A 43 -1.19 25.99 3.74
CA THR A 43 -1.55 24.82 2.93
C THR A 43 -2.34 25.23 1.69
N LEU A 44 -3.37 26.06 1.86
CA LEU A 44 -4.17 26.60 0.75
C LEU A 44 -3.28 27.31 -0.27
N GLU A 45 -2.45 28.25 0.19
CA GLU A 45 -1.56 29.04 -0.67
C GLU A 45 -0.51 28.17 -1.38
N ALA A 46 0.06 27.18 -0.69
CA ALA A 46 1.02 26.25 -1.26
C ALA A 46 0.39 25.41 -2.39
N ILE A 47 -0.80 24.86 -2.17
CA ILE A 47 -1.53 24.08 -3.19
C ILE A 47 -1.92 24.97 -4.38
N GLN A 48 -2.41 26.20 -4.14
CA GLN A 48 -2.75 27.14 -5.22
C GLN A 48 -1.53 27.50 -6.07
N LYS A 49 -0.39 27.77 -5.43
CA LYS A 49 0.87 28.10 -6.11
C LYS A 49 1.44 26.93 -6.90
N SER A 50 1.21 25.70 -6.43
CA SER A 50 1.77 24.48 -7.01
C SER A 50 0.71 23.46 -7.41
N ILE A 51 -0.38 23.94 -8.03
CA ILE A 51 -1.54 23.11 -8.40
C ILE A 51 -1.18 21.93 -9.31
N GLY A 52 -0.20 22.10 -10.20
CA GLY A 52 0.30 21.03 -11.07
C GLY A 52 0.91 19.88 -10.27
N THR A 53 1.66 20.19 -9.22
CA THR A 53 2.27 19.21 -8.31
C THR A 53 1.21 18.48 -7.48
N PHE A 54 0.18 19.20 -7.01
CA PHE A 54 -0.93 18.56 -6.32
C PHE A 54 -1.69 17.59 -7.24
N LYS A 55 -1.99 18.01 -8.48
CA LYS A 55 -2.62 17.15 -9.51
C LYS A 55 -1.77 15.93 -9.87
N SER A 56 -0.44 16.05 -9.97
CA SER A 56 0.43 14.90 -10.21
C SER A 56 0.49 13.95 -9.02
N GLY A 57 0.37 14.44 -7.78
CA GLY A 57 0.19 13.61 -6.59
C GLY A 57 -1.10 12.79 -6.64
N ILE A 58 -2.23 13.41 -7.02
CA ILE A 58 -3.50 12.71 -7.24
C ILE A 58 -3.35 11.63 -8.32
N ALA A 59 -2.70 11.95 -9.44
CA ALA A 59 -2.45 10.97 -10.51
C ALA A 59 -1.61 9.79 -10.03
N ALA A 60 -0.61 10.02 -9.18
CA ALA A 60 0.18 8.96 -8.57
C ALA A 60 -0.67 8.08 -7.63
N TRP A 61 -1.57 8.66 -6.83
CA TRP A 61 -2.53 7.91 -6.02
C TRP A 61 -3.47 7.03 -6.85
N VAL A 62 -3.98 7.56 -7.97
CA VAL A 62 -4.79 6.78 -8.92
C VAL A 62 -3.97 5.63 -9.52
N GLY A 63 -2.70 5.87 -9.84
CA GLY A 63 -1.76 4.83 -10.28
C GLY A 63 -1.60 3.72 -9.25
N ILE A 64 -1.44 4.07 -7.96
CA ILE A 64 -1.38 3.10 -6.85
C ILE A 64 -2.66 2.25 -6.81
N LEU A 65 -3.83 2.87 -6.90
CA LEU A 65 -5.12 2.18 -6.89
C LEU A 65 -5.25 1.15 -8.03
N ILE A 66 -4.80 1.49 -9.24
CA ILE A 66 -4.82 0.56 -10.39
C ILE A 66 -3.84 -0.59 -10.16
N LEU A 67 -2.64 -0.28 -9.67
CA LEU A 67 -1.62 -1.29 -9.37
C LEU A 67 -2.07 -2.23 -8.25
N ASP A 68 -2.84 -1.74 -7.29
CA ASP A 68 -3.42 -2.56 -6.22
C ASP A 68 -4.28 -3.70 -6.75
N ILE A 69 -5.15 -3.40 -7.73
CA ILE A 69 -6.01 -4.39 -8.40
C ILE A 69 -5.16 -5.40 -9.17
N LEU A 70 -4.15 -4.90 -9.88
CA LEU A 70 -3.22 -5.74 -10.65
C LEU A 70 -2.42 -6.69 -9.74
N VAL A 71 -1.95 -6.19 -8.59
CA VAL A 71 -1.21 -6.97 -7.58
C VAL A 71 -2.12 -8.00 -6.93
N ALA A 72 -3.37 -7.64 -6.57
CA ALA A 72 -4.34 -8.59 -6.02
C ALA A 72 -4.55 -9.79 -6.96
N TRP A 73 -4.76 -9.51 -8.25
CA TRP A 73 -4.92 -10.54 -9.27
C TRP A 73 -3.64 -11.38 -9.47
N ALA A 74 -2.49 -10.74 -9.61
CA ALA A 74 -1.23 -11.44 -9.85
C ALA A 74 -0.82 -12.33 -8.68
N LEU A 75 -0.93 -11.83 -7.44
CA LEU A 75 -0.65 -12.61 -6.23
C LEU A 75 -1.67 -13.73 -6.03
N HIS A 76 -2.95 -13.51 -6.35
CA HIS A 76 -3.95 -14.56 -6.31
C HIS A 76 -3.51 -15.75 -7.17
N LEU A 77 -3.18 -15.49 -8.44
CA LEU A 77 -2.78 -16.54 -9.38
C LEU A 77 -1.43 -17.17 -9.01
N PHE A 78 -0.52 -16.40 -8.43
CA PHE A 78 0.76 -16.93 -7.93
C PHE A 78 0.57 -17.92 -6.77
N PHE A 79 -0.32 -17.62 -5.82
CA PHE A 79 -0.57 -18.45 -4.63
C PHE A 79 -1.76 -19.41 -4.76
N LYS A 80 -2.49 -19.42 -5.87
CA LYS A 80 -3.72 -20.22 -6.04
C LYS A 80 -3.50 -21.71 -5.81
N GLU A 81 -2.36 -22.25 -6.26
CA GLU A 81 -2.02 -23.67 -6.09
C GLU A 81 -1.62 -24.06 -4.65
N VAL A 82 -1.35 -23.08 -3.78
CA VAL A 82 -0.98 -23.34 -2.37
C VAL A 82 -2.24 -23.54 -1.52
N GLN A 83 -3.15 -22.57 -1.56
CA GLN A 83 -4.44 -22.66 -0.88
C GLN A 83 -5.47 -21.76 -1.59
N PRO A 84 -6.27 -22.30 -2.53
CA PRO A 84 -7.09 -21.49 -3.44
C PRO A 84 -8.06 -20.54 -2.75
N ARG A 85 -8.75 -21.03 -1.69
CA ARG A 85 -9.73 -20.24 -0.94
C ARG A 85 -9.09 -19.07 -0.18
N LEU A 86 -7.96 -19.32 0.49
CA LEU A 86 -7.24 -18.29 1.23
C LEU A 86 -6.58 -17.28 0.28
N SER A 87 -6.05 -17.74 -0.85
CA SER A 87 -5.52 -16.88 -1.91
C SER A 87 -6.59 -15.94 -2.46
N LEU A 88 -7.78 -16.45 -2.74
CA LEU A 88 -8.91 -15.63 -3.19
C LEU A 88 -9.33 -14.63 -2.11
N ALA A 89 -9.50 -15.07 -0.86
CA ALA A 89 -9.87 -14.19 0.24
C ALA A 89 -8.85 -13.05 0.45
N THR A 90 -7.55 -13.38 0.43
CA THR A 90 -6.46 -12.41 0.54
C THR A 90 -6.47 -11.36 -0.57
N ALA A 91 -6.80 -11.77 -1.80
CA ALA A 91 -6.95 -10.85 -2.93
C ALA A 91 -8.20 -9.97 -2.79
N LEU A 92 -9.33 -10.54 -2.38
CA LEU A 92 -10.57 -9.79 -2.17
C LEU A 92 -10.42 -8.74 -1.05
N ILE A 93 -9.69 -9.05 0.03
CA ILE A 93 -9.37 -8.07 1.09
C ILE A 93 -8.55 -6.91 0.52
N ARG A 94 -7.60 -7.18 -0.39
CA ARG A 94 -6.86 -6.12 -1.08
C ARG A 94 -7.76 -5.25 -1.95
N ILE A 95 -8.67 -5.86 -2.71
CA ILE A 95 -9.66 -5.11 -3.52
C ILE A 95 -10.57 -4.25 -2.64
N LEU A 96 -10.99 -4.77 -1.48
CA LEU A 96 -11.76 -4.01 -0.51
C LEU A 96 -10.97 -2.79 -0.03
N TYR A 97 -9.69 -2.96 0.32
CA TYR A 97 -8.78 -1.85 0.63
C TYR A 97 -8.67 -0.85 -0.53
N SER A 98 -8.52 -1.31 -1.78
CA SER A 98 -8.48 -0.42 -2.96
C SER A 98 -9.74 0.44 -3.08
N GLY A 99 -10.90 -0.10 -2.73
CA GLY A 99 -12.15 0.67 -2.68
C GLY A 99 -12.12 1.78 -1.64
N VAL A 100 -11.59 1.50 -0.44
CA VAL A 100 -11.39 2.51 0.61
C VAL A 100 -10.39 3.56 0.18
N LEU A 101 -9.28 3.16 -0.46
CA LEU A 101 -8.31 4.09 -1.03
C LEU A 101 -8.96 4.99 -2.11
N GLY A 102 -9.80 4.43 -2.97
CA GLY A 102 -10.55 5.20 -3.98
C GLY A 102 -11.45 6.25 -3.35
N LEU A 103 -12.12 5.92 -2.25
CA LEU A 103 -12.90 6.89 -1.48
C LEU A 103 -12.01 7.97 -0.85
N ALA A 104 -10.83 7.62 -0.33
CA ALA A 104 -9.89 8.62 0.16
C ALA A 104 -9.47 9.58 -0.97
N ILE A 105 -9.07 9.06 -2.13
CA ILE A 105 -8.63 9.86 -3.29
C ILE A 105 -9.70 10.87 -3.74
N TYR A 106 -10.98 10.52 -3.62
CA TYR A 106 -12.08 11.44 -3.93
C TYR A 106 -11.99 12.76 -3.14
N HIS A 107 -11.56 12.73 -1.88
CA HIS A 107 -11.38 13.94 -1.08
C HIS A 107 -10.26 14.85 -1.62
N GLN A 108 -9.20 14.30 -2.23
CA GLN A 108 -8.20 15.14 -2.91
C GLN A 108 -8.75 15.76 -4.20
N LEU A 109 -9.65 15.08 -4.91
CA LEU A 109 -10.36 15.66 -6.04
C LEU A 109 -11.32 16.78 -5.58
N ALA A 110 -11.99 16.60 -4.43
CA ALA A 110 -12.84 17.62 -3.84
C ALA A 110 -12.06 18.89 -3.49
N VAL A 111 -10.80 18.78 -3.02
CA VAL A 111 -9.90 19.94 -2.85
C VAL A 111 -9.79 20.74 -4.15
N LEU A 112 -9.61 20.11 -5.31
CA LEU A 112 -9.54 20.82 -6.60
C LEU A 112 -10.82 21.61 -6.88
N SER A 113 -11.99 20.98 -6.67
CA SER A 113 -13.29 21.64 -6.87
C SER A 113 -13.51 22.82 -5.91
N ILE A 114 -13.04 22.70 -4.66
CA ILE A 114 -13.09 23.78 -3.67
C ILE A 114 -12.22 24.96 -4.13
N LEU A 115 -11.02 24.69 -4.65
CA LEU A 115 -10.12 25.74 -5.15
C LEU A 115 -10.72 26.48 -6.36
N ASP A 116 -11.30 25.73 -7.31
CA ASP A 116 -11.95 26.31 -8.50
C ASP A 116 -13.16 27.19 -8.11
N GLY A 117 -13.85 26.84 -7.02
CA GLY A 117 -14.98 27.60 -6.47
C GLY A 117 -14.61 28.76 -5.53
N GLY A 118 -13.31 29.07 -5.35
CA GLY A 118 -12.86 30.13 -4.43
C GLY A 118 -13.05 29.79 -2.94
N GLY A 119 -13.01 28.50 -2.60
CA GLY A 119 -13.22 28.01 -1.24
C GLY A 119 -12.12 28.37 -0.25
N THR A 120 -12.40 28.11 1.02
CA THR A 120 -11.58 28.55 2.15
C THR A 120 -10.53 27.50 2.55
N ALA A 121 -9.52 27.95 3.29
CA ALA A 121 -8.51 27.07 3.89
C ALA A 121 -9.14 26.00 4.78
N SER A 122 -10.23 26.33 5.51
CA SER A 122 -10.93 25.36 6.36
C SER A 122 -11.53 24.22 5.56
N GLN A 123 -12.14 24.50 4.40
CA GLN A 123 -12.73 23.48 3.53
C GLN A 123 -11.66 22.58 2.93
N VAL A 124 -10.55 23.16 2.45
CA VAL A 124 -9.39 22.39 1.95
C VAL A 124 -8.83 21.47 3.03
N MET A 125 -8.61 21.99 4.24
CA MET A 125 -8.09 21.19 5.35
C MET A 125 -9.05 20.09 5.80
N GLN A 126 -10.35 20.32 5.72
CA GLN A 126 -11.35 19.29 6.03
C GLN A 126 -11.25 18.10 5.07
N GLU A 127 -11.15 18.37 3.76
CA GLU A 127 -10.98 17.31 2.75
C GLU A 127 -9.64 16.59 2.87
N LEU A 128 -8.54 17.30 3.13
CA LEU A 128 -7.23 16.69 3.34
C LEU A 128 -7.19 15.79 4.57
N LYS A 129 -7.85 16.19 5.67
CA LYS A 129 -8.00 15.36 6.87
C LYS A 129 -8.91 14.16 6.63
N ALA A 130 -9.97 14.31 5.84
CA ALA A 130 -10.84 13.20 5.43
C ALA A 130 -10.06 12.17 4.60
N PHE A 131 -9.25 12.63 3.64
CA PHE A 131 -8.32 11.78 2.89
C PHE A 131 -7.42 10.96 3.82
N GLU A 132 -6.70 11.60 4.74
CA GLU A 132 -5.77 10.90 5.66
C GLU A 132 -6.49 9.92 6.58
N SER A 133 -7.64 10.33 7.13
CA SER A 133 -8.44 9.50 8.03
C SER A 133 -8.95 8.23 7.33
N ILE A 134 -9.55 8.38 6.14
CA ILE A 134 -10.09 7.25 5.38
C ILE A 134 -8.96 6.34 4.91
N TRP A 135 -7.85 6.91 4.41
CA TRP A 135 -6.71 6.11 4.00
C TRP A 135 -6.08 5.35 5.17
N SER A 136 -5.87 6.01 6.31
CA SER A 136 -5.39 5.38 7.55
C SER A 136 -6.29 4.22 7.98
N ASN A 137 -7.61 4.41 8.00
CA ASN A 137 -8.56 3.33 8.31
C ASN A 137 -8.50 2.18 7.29
N GLY A 138 -8.29 2.49 6.02
CA GLY A 138 -8.04 1.49 4.97
C GLY A 138 -6.81 0.63 5.25
N LEU A 139 -5.75 1.19 5.84
CA LEU A 139 -4.54 0.45 6.16
C LEU A 139 -4.75 -0.65 7.22
N ILE A 140 -5.84 -0.59 8.00
CA ILE A 140 -6.26 -1.70 8.88
C ILE A 140 -6.62 -2.94 8.04
N ILE A 141 -7.39 -2.73 6.97
CA ILE A 141 -7.80 -3.78 6.02
C ILE A 141 -6.60 -4.26 5.21
N PHE A 142 -5.70 -3.35 4.82
CA PHE A 142 -4.43 -3.70 4.18
C PHE A 142 -3.57 -4.61 5.06
N GLY A 143 -3.52 -4.36 6.37
CA GLY A 143 -2.82 -5.23 7.32
C GLY A 143 -3.37 -6.67 7.32
N LEU A 144 -4.70 -6.83 7.25
CA LEU A 144 -5.33 -8.16 7.11
C LEU A 144 -4.95 -8.85 5.80
N HIS A 145 -4.82 -8.10 4.70
CA HIS A 145 -4.29 -8.63 3.44
C HIS A 145 -2.85 -9.13 3.62
N LEU A 146 -1.97 -8.36 4.26
CA LEU A 146 -0.58 -8.76 4.49
C LEU A 146 -0.48 -10.00 5.39
N ILE A 147 -1.34 -10.13 6.40
CA ILE A 147 -1.42 -11.34 7.23
C ILE A 147 -1.79 -12.55 6.36
N GLY A 148 -2.85 -12.45 5.55
CA GLY A 148 -3.27 -13.52 4.63
C GLY A 148 -2.18 -13.90 3.63
N LEU A 149 -1.51 -12.90 3.05
CA LEU A 149 -0.40 -13.08 2.11
C LEU A 149 0.81 -13.73 2.79
N GLY A 150 1.13 -13.32 4.00
CA GLY A 150 2.21 -13.87 4.80
C GLY A 150 1.95 -15.33 5.19
N PHE A 151 0.70 -15.69 5.55
CA PHE A 151 0.31 -17.08 5.76
C PHE A 151 0.45 -17.94 4.49
N LEU A 152 0.07 -17.42 3.33
CA LEU A 152 0.26 -18.10 2.04
C LEU A 152 1.76 -18.30 1.73
N GLY A 153 2.57 -17.26 1.95
CA GLY A 153 4.03 -17.33 1.81
C GLY A 153 4.67 -18.33 2.78
N TRP A 154 4.18 -18.38 4.01
CA TRP A 154 4.64 -19.35 5.02
C TRP A 154 4.22 -20.79 4.68
N LYS A 155 3.05 -21.02 4.05
CA LYS A 155 2.66 -22.36 3.61
C LYS A 155 3.35 -22.81 2.33
N ALA A 156 3.63 -21.90 1.39
CA ALA A 156 4.26 -22.22 0.13
C ALA A 156 5.67 -22.81 0.33
N GLU A 157 5.96 -23.98 -0.24
CA GLU A 157 7.30 -24.60 -0.19
C GLU A 157 8.33 -23.83 -1.02
N PHE A 158 7.88 -23.16 -2.08
CA PHE A 158 8.73 -22.42 -3.01
C PHE A 158 9.00 -20.97 -2.58
N VAL A 159 8.42 -20.50 -1.46
CA VAL A 159 8.66 -19.16 -0.89
C VAL A 159 9.47 -19.32 0.39
N PRO A 160 10.57 -18.58 0.58
CA PRO A 160 11.30 -18.55 1.84
C PRO A 160 10.37 -18.17 3.00
N LYS A 161 10.32 -19.01 4.04
CA LYS A 161 9.45 -18.82 5.22
C LYS A 161 9.69 -17.47 5.90
N PHE A 162 10.91 -16.95 5.80
CA PHE A 162 11.31 -15.62 6.23
C PHE A 162 10.34 -14.52 5.74
N TRP A 163 10.02 -14.49 4.44
CA TRP A 163 9.11 -13.47 3.90
C TRP A 163 7.69 -13.62 4.43
N GLY A 164 7.22 -14.86 4.58
CA GLY A 164 5.88 -15.13 5.13
C GLY A 164 5.71 -14.58 6.55
N VAL A 165 6.69 -14.86 7.43
CA VAL A 165 6.69 -14.38 8.82
C VAL A 165 6.78 -12.85 8.87
N LEU A 166 7.66 -12.27 8.06
CA LEU A 166 7.88 -10.82 8.05
C LEU A 166 6.64 -10.06 7.55
N LEU A 167 5.89 -10.61 6.59
CA LEU A 167 4.61 -10.05 6.13
C LEU A 167 3.50 -10.17 7.17
N ILE A 168 3.44 -11.28 7.92
CA ILE A 168 2.50 -11.41 9.05
C ILE A 168 2.79 -10.33 10.09
N PHE A 169 4.07 -10.16 10.45
CA PHE A 169 4.50 -9.11 11.37
C PHE A 169 4.11 -7.71 10.86
N ALA A 170 4.39 -7.41 9.59
CA ALA A 170 4.04 -6.13 8.99
C ALA A 170 2.52 -5.91 9.00
N GLY A 171 1.73 -6.93 8.65
CA GLY A 171 0.28 -6.83 8.66
C GLY A 171 -0.31 -6.57 10.05
N ILE A 172 0.24 -7.20 11.10
CA ILE A 172 -0.13 -6.90 12.49
C ILE A 172 0.21 -5.45 12.83
N CYS A 173 1.40 -4.97 12.43
CA CYS A 173 1.81 -3.58 12.68
C CYS A 173 0.86 -2.58 12.02
N TYR A 174 0.55 -2.73 10.72
CA TYR A 174 -0.42 -1.86 10.04
C TYR A 174 -1.78 -1.89 10.75
N SER A 175 -2.36 -3.07 10.99
CA SER A 175 -3.67 -3.15 11.63
C SER A 175 -3.66 -2.53 13.03
N ALA A 176 -2.64 -2.79 13.85
CA ALA A 176 -2.57 -2.28 15.22
C ALA A 176 -2.33 -0.77 15.27
N ILE A 177 -1.39 -0.24 14.49
CA ILE A 177 -1.07 1.20 14.46
C ILE A 177 -2.29 1.99 14.02
N HIS A 178 -2.90 1.62 12.90
CA HIS A 178 -4.01 2.40 12.35
C HIS A 178 -5.31 2.25 13.15
N LEU A 179 -5.52 1.08 13.79
CA LEU A 179 -6.58 0.93 14.77
C LEU A 179 -6.33 1.81 16.00
N ALA A 180 -5.09 1.89 16.48
CA ALA A 180 -4.74 2.77 17.59
C ALA A 180 -4.97 4.25 17.22
N LYS A 181 -4.57 4.70 16.03
CA LYS A 181 -4.86 6.06 15.55
C LYS A 181 -6.36 6.38 15.58
N ALA A 182 -7.22 5.40 15.27
CA ALA A 182 -8.66 5.57 15.25
C ALA A 182 -9.30 5.58 16.65
N LEU A 183 -8.81 4.74 17.57
CA LEU A 183 -9.39 4.57 18.91
C LEU A 183 -8.82 5.52 19.96
N PHE A 184 -7.59 5.99 19.76
CA PHE A 184 -6.77 6.72 20.73
C PHE A 184 -6.18 8.00 20.09
N PRO A 185 -7.03 8.91 19.55
CA PRO A 185 -6.58 10.12 18.87
C PRO A 185 -5.80 11.06 19.79
N GLU A 186 -6.00 10.99 21.11
CA GLU A 186 -5.29 11.79 22.09
C GLU A 186 -3.83 11.37 22.32
N GLN A 187 -3.42 10.18 21.84
CA GLN A 187 -2.03 9.68 21.87
C GLN A 187 -1.39 9.69 20.46
N ILE A 188 -1.91 10.46 19.52
CA ILE A 188 -1.50 10.42 18.10
C ILE A 188 0.02 10.60 17.91
N ASP A 189 0.67 11.50 18.65
CA ASP A 189 2.11 11.76 18.53
C ASP A 189 2.96 10.56 18.95
N GLN A 190 2.53 9.84 19.99
CA GLN A 190 3.19 8.61 20.45
C GLN A 190 3.02 7.50 19.42
N ILE A 191 1.82 7.37 18.85
CA ILE A 191 1.50 6.36 17.84
C ILE A 191 2.31 6.62 16.55
N ILE A 192 2.43 7.88 16.12
CA ILE A 192 3.27 8.28 14.97
C ILE A 192 4.75 7.94 15.23
N SER A 193 5.24 8.18 16.44
CA SER A 193 6.64 7.85 16.80
C SER A 193 6.90 6.34 16.71
N ILE A 194 5.95 5.51 17.16
CA ILE A 194 6.02 4.05 17.03
C ILE A 194 5.97 3.63 15.55
N GLU A 195 5.07 4.22 14.77
CA GLU A 195 4.95 3.96 13.33
C GLU A 195 6.24 4.29 12.58
N GLN A 196 6.94 5.38 12.91
CA GLN A 196 8.22 5.73 12.29
C GLN A 196 9.26 4.62 12.47
N VAL A 197 9.37 4.04 13.66
CA VAL A 197 10.30 2.93 13.93
C VAL A 197 9.86 1.65 13.20
N LEU A 198 8.56 1.34 13.21
CA LEU A 198 8.01 0.15 12.58
C LEU A 198 7.89 0.24 11.05
N SER A 199 7.94 1.45 10.48
CA SER A 199 7.84 1.68 9.04
C SER A 199 8.96 0.98 8.26
N LEU A 200 10.17 0.96 8.82
CA LEU A 200 11.33 0.32 8.19
C LEU A 200 11.17 -1.21 8.06
N PRO A 201 10.87 -1.98 9.14
CA PRO A 201 10.64 -3.42 9.00
C PRO A 201 9.38 -3.74 8.19
N MET A 202 8.33 -2.91 8.22
CA MET A 202 7.16 -3.07 7.36
C MET A 202 7.54 -2.92 5.87
N ALA A 203 8.20 -1.83 5.50
CA ALA A 203 8.66 -1.59 4.14
C ALA A 203 9.64 -2.68 3.67
N PHE A 204 10.53 -3.14 4.55
CA PHE A 204 11.46 -4.23 4.27
C PHE A 204 10.73 -5.55 3.95
N ALA A 205 9.61 -5.83 4.62
CA ALA A 205 8.77 -6.99 4.32
C ALA A 205 8.23 -6.95 2.88
N GLU A 206 7.63 -5.82 2.51
CA GLU A 206 6.92 -5.64 1.26
C GLU A 206 7.87 -5.51 0.06
N ILE A 207 8.85 -4.61 0.16
CA ILE A 207 9.85 -4.36 -0.88
C ILE A 207 10.76 -5.59 -1.03
N GLY A 208 11.14 -6.20 0.09
CA GLY A 208 11.95 -7.41 0.07
C GLY A 208 11.24 -8.59 -0.61
N LEU A 209 9.95 -8.80 -0.32
CA LEU A 209 9.13 -9.76 -1.07
C LEU A 209 9.06 -9.40 -2.55
N ALA A 210 8.83 -8.13 -2.89
CA ALA A 210 8.73 -7.68 -4.29
C ALA A 210 10.02 -7.97 -5.08
N ILE A 211 11.18 -7.64 -4.52
CA ILE A 211 12.50 -7.95 -5.09
C ILE A 211 12.66 -9.47 -5.25
N TRP A 212 12.29 -10.24 -4.21
CA TRP A 212 12.35 -11.69 -4.28
C TRP A 212 11.44 -12.29 -5.36
N LEU A 213 10.22 -11.77 -5.54
CA LEU A 213 9.30 -12.18 -6.60
C LEU A 213 9.92 -11.92 -7.98
N ILE A 214 10.52 -10.75 -8.18
CA ILE A 214 11.20 -10.39 -9.43
C ILE A 214 12.38 -11.32 -9.68
N TRP A 215 13.22 -11.61 -8.70
CA TRP A 215 14.45 -12.40 -8.94
C TRP A 215 14.24 -13.91 -8.91
N LYS A 216 13.48 -14.44 -7.96
CA LYS A 216 13.38 -15.89 -7.70
C LYS A 216 11.95 -16.44 -7.77
N GLY A 217 10.92 -15.59 -7.66
CA GLY A 217 9.52 -16.02 -7.71
C GLY A 217 9.21 -16.87 -8.94
N GLY A 218 8.67 -18.07 -8.72
CA GLY A 218 8.28 -19.02 -9.77
C GLY A 218 9.43 -19.75 -10.48
N ARG A 219 10.67 -19.69 -9.98
CA ARG A 219 11.80 -20.51 -10.45
C ARG A 219 11.84 -21.86 -9.72
N ILE A 220 12.25 -22.93 -10.43
CA ILE A 220 12.47 -24.26 -9.83
C ILE A 220 13.81 -24.25 -9.08
N PRO A 221 13.92 -24.82 -7.86
CA PRO A 221 15.19 -24.97 -7.15
C PRO A 221 16.22 -25.78 -7.95
N SER A 222 17.49 -25.34 -7.93
CA SER A 222 18.59 -25.94 -8.70
C SER A 222 18.83 -27.44 -8.40
N HIS A 223 18.55 -27.90 -7.19
CA HIS A 223 18.79 -29.30 -6.79
C HIS A 223 17.89 -30.33 -7.50
N ILE A 224 16.74 -29.92 -8.04
CA ILE A 224 15.84 -30.81 -8.81
C ILE A 224 16.30 -30.92 -10.27
N LYS A 225 17.07 -29.93 -10.76
CA LYS A 225 17.54 -29.87 -12.16
C LYS A 225 18.58 -30.95 -12.48
N ASN A 226 19.30 -31.43 -11.46
CA ASN A 226 20.35 -32.44 -11.59
C ASN A 226 19.84 -33.89 -11.50
N LEU A 227 18.56 -34.11 -11.17
CA LEU A 227 17.95 -35.44 -11.10
C LEU A 227 17.16 -35.80 -12.38
N SER A 228 17.12 -34.88 -13.35
CA SER A 228 16.42 -35.02 -14.63
C SER A 228 17.34 -34.96 -15.85
N GLN A 229 18.66 -35.08 -15.63
CA GLN A 229 19.70 -35.30 -16.64
C GLN A 229 20.33 -36.66 -16.37
#